data_AF-A0A434TAP6-F1
#
_entry.id   AF-A0A434TAP6-F1
#
_cell.length_a   1.000
_cell.length_b   1.000
_cell.length_c   1.000
_cell.angle_alpha   90.00
_cell.angle_beta   90.00
_cell.angle_gamma   90.00
#
_symmetry.space_group_name_H-M   'P 1'
#
loop_
_entity.id
_entity.type
_entity.pdbx_description
1 polymer ?
#
loop_
_entity_poly.entity_id
_entity_poly.type
_entity_poly.pdbx_seq_one_letter_code
_entity_poly.pdbx_strand_id
1 'polypeptide(L)' 'GEYELVFAAGDYLRRQGTSLPEPAFLDIVPIRFGMAEARHYHVPLLISPYGYSTYRGS' A
#
# COMPACT_ATOMS: atom_id res chain seq x y z
N GLY A 1 -13.02 -14.54 -1.41
CA GLY A 1 -12.36 -14.73 -0.12
C GLY A 1 -11.73 -13.44 0.36
N GLU A 2 -11.03 -13.49 1.49
CA GLU A 2 -10.23 -12.37 2.01
C GLU A 2 -8.78 -12.53 1.59
N TYR A 3 -8.12 -11.41 1.27
CA TYR A 3 -6.76 -11.35 0.76
C TYR A 3 -6.01 -10.18 1.39
N GLU A 4 -4.68 -10.24 1.34
CA GLU A 4 -3.80 -9.16 1.78
C GLU A 4 -2.72 -8.90 0.72
N LEU A 5 -2.53 -7.64 0.35
CA LEU A 5 -1.36 -7.18 -0.38
C LEU A 5 -0.40 -6.53 0.61
N VAL A 6 0.89 -6.84 0.52
CA VAL A 6 1.93 -6.28 1.39
C VAL A 6 2.91 -5.48 0.53
N PHE A 7 2.99 -4.19 0.76
CA PHE A 7 3.88 -3.28 0.04
C PHE A 7 5.08 -2.90 0.90
N ALA A 8 6.30 -3.04 0.35
CA ALA A 8 7.53 -2.51 0.93
C ALA A 8 7.65 -0.99 0.66
N ALA A 9 6.79 -0.23 1.34
CA ALA A 9 6.62 1.22 1.14
C ALA A 9 7.87 2.03 1.51
N GLY A 10 8.51 1.69 2.63
CA GLY A 10 9.71 2.38 3.10
C GLY A 10 10.85 2.23 2.10
N ASP A 11 11.09 1.01 1.62
CA ASP A 11 12.09 0.74 0.58
C ASP A 11 11.82 1.51 -0.71
N TYR A 12 10.55 1.56 -1.15
CA TYR A 12 10.16 2.35 -2.31
C TYR A 12 10.45 3.85 -2.10
N LEU A 13 10.02 4.43 -0.99
CA LEU A 13 10.19 5.85 -0.68
C LEU A 13 11.69 6.24 -0.54
N ARG A 14 12.50 5.39 0.10
CA ARG A 14 13.96 5.57 0.17
C ARG A 14 14.60 5.56 -1.23
N ARG A 15 14.19 4.64 -2.11
CA ARG A 15 14.67 4.59 -3.51
C ARG A 15 14.25 5.80 -4.34
N GLN A 16 13.15 6.47 -3.98
CA GLN A 16 12.74 7.74 -4.58
C GLN A 16 13.51 8.96 -4.02
N GLY A 17 14.52 8.74 -3.16
CA GLY A 17 15.33 9.80 -2.56
C GLY A 17 14.68 10.47 -1.35
N THR A 18 13.60 9.90 -0.81
CA THR A 18 12.97 10.44 0.39
C THR A 18 13.76 10.03 1.63
N SER A 19 14.18 11.03 2.42
CA SER A 19 14.73 10.77 3.76
C SER A 19 13.58 10.44 4.72
N LEU A 20 13.63 9.25 5.30
CA LEU A 20 12.66 8.79 6.30
C LEU A 20 13.33 8.72 7.68
N PRO A 21 12.58 8.97 8.77
CA PRO A 21 13.07 8.67 10.11
C PRO A 21 13.26 7.15 10.26
N GLU A 22 14.04 6.75 11.27
CA GLU A 22 14.23 5.33 11.56
C GLU A 22 13.76 5.04 13.01
N PRO A 23 12.66 4.27 13.17
CA PRO A 23 11.89 3.58 12.11
C PRO A 23 11.05 4.52 11.24
N ALA A 24 10.86 4.14 9.97
CA ALA A 24 9.96 4.87 9.08
C ALA A 24 8.52 4.76 9.58
N PHE A 25 7.75 5.85 9.50
CA PHE A 25 6.35 5.84 9.91
C PHE A 25 5.50 4.87 9.06
N LEU A 26 5.80 4.77 7.76
CA LEU A 26 5.23 3.79 6.83
C LEU A 26 6.35 2.99 6.15
N ASP A 27 6.70 1.84 6.72
CA ASP A 27 7.72 0.93 6.16
C ASP A 27 7.09 -0.23 5.40
N ILE A 28 6.22 -1.00 6.04
CA ILE A 28 5.42 -2.07 5.44
C ILE A 28 3.95 -1.70 5.51
N VAL A 29 3.26 -1.66 4.36
CA VAL A 29 1.84 -1.30 4.27
C VAL A 29 1.03 -2.52 3.83
N PRO A 30 0.34 -3.20 4.76
CA PRO A 30 -0.63 -4.24 4.42
C PRO A 30 -1.99 -3.62 4.03
N ILE A 31 -2.58 -4.10 2.94
CA ILE A 31 -3.95 -3.78 2.52
C ILE A 31 -4.76 -5.06 2.48
N ARG A 32 -5.70 -5.20 3.42
CA ARG A 32 -6.67 -6.30 3.47
C ARG A 32 -7.94 -5.94 2.71
N PHE A 33 -8.42 -6.84 1.88
CA PHE A 33 -9.66 -6.64 1.12
C PHE A 33 -10.33 -7.97 0.80
N GLY A 34 -11.64 -7.89 0.54
CA GLY A 34 -12.45 -9.03 0.11
C GLY A 34 -12.67 -9.03 -1.39
N MET A 35 -12.57 -10.21 -2.01
CA MET A 35 -13.10 -10.46 -3.35
C MET A 35 -14.32 -11.37 -3.23
N ALA A 36 -15.49 -10.81 -3.51
CA ALA A 36 -16.78 -11.52 -3.44
C ALA A 36 -17.21 -12.13 -4.78
N GLU A 37 -16.59 -11.70 -5.88
CA GLU A 37 -16.98 -12.03 -7.25
C GLU A 37 -15.75 -12.35 -8.09
N ALA A 38 -15.89 -13.22 -9.09
CA ALA A 38 -14.84 -13.53 -10.07
C ALA A 38 -14.81 -12.47 -11.18
N ARG A 39 -14.40 -11.25 -10.85
CA ARG A 39 -14.24 -10.13 -11.79
C ARG A 39 -12.92 -9.41 -11.57
N HIS A 40 -12.63 -8.40 -12.39
CA HIS A 40 -11.48 -7.53 -12.19
C HIS A 40 -11.64 -6.66 -10.92
N TYR A 41 -10.60 -6.59 -10.09
CA TYR A 41 -10.52 -5.72 -8.91
C TYR A 41 -9.26 -4.86 -9.04
N HIS A 42 -9.45 -3.55 -9.14
CA HIS A 42 -8.35 -2.59 -9.07
C HIS A 42 -8.25 -2.07 -7.64
N VAL A 43 -7.14 -2.35 -6.96
CA VAL A 43 -6.88 -1.92 -5.57
C VAL A 43 -5.57 -1.11 -5.55
N PRO A 44 -5.61 0.18 -5.96
CA PRO A 44 -4.41 1.01 -6.00
C PRO A 44 -3.96 1.45 -4.61
N LEU A 45 -2.68 1.83 -4.53
CA LEU A 45 -2.05 2.47 -3.38
C LEU A 45 -1.53 3.84 -3.82
N LEU A 46 -2.03 4.92 -3.21
CA LEU A 46 -1.39 6.23 -3.25
C LEU A 46 -0.68 6.43 -1.92
N ILE A 47 0.59 6.82 -1.95
CA ILE A 47 1.41 6.87 -0.74
C ILE A 47 2.32 8.09 -0.69
N SER A 48 2.45 8.61 0.52
CA SER A 48 3.44 9.58 0.96
C SER A 48 4.12 9.03 2.22
N PRO A 49 5.22 9.65 2.71
CA PRO A 49 5.90 9.21 3.92
C PRO A 49 5.03 9.13 5.19
N TYR A 50 3.94 9.89 5.25
CA TYR A 50 3.14 10.06 6.47
C TYR A 50 1.65 9.74 6.29
N GLY A 51 1.29 9.18 5.14
CA GLY A 51 -0.10 8.82 4.87
C GLY A 51 -0.23 8.10 3.54
N TYR A 52 -1.23 7.25 3.45
CA TYR A 52 -1.59 6.56 2.22
C TYR A 52 -3.11 6.48 2.08
N SER A 53 -3.56 6.24 0.87
CA SER A 53 -4.95 5.91 0.58
C SER A 53 -5.05 4.76 -0.39
N THR A 54 -6.17 4.05 -0.29
CA THR A 54 -6.55 2.96 -1.19
C THR A 54 -8.07 2.99 -1.37
N TYR A 55 -8.55 2.39 -2.45
CA TYR A 55 -9.96 2.29 -2.77
C TYR A 55 -10.22 1.12 -3.71
N ARG A 56 -11.49 0.77 -3.94
CA ARG A 56 -11.88 -0.18 -4.99
C ARG A 56 -12.14 0.59 -6.30
N GLY A 57 -11.27 0.42 -7.28
CA GLY A 57 -11.48 0.91 -8.63
C GLY A 57 -12.35 -0.01 -9.50
N SER A 58 -12.63 0.43 -10.72
CA SER A 58 -13.35 -0.32 -11.77
C SER A 58 -12.44 -1.28 -12.52
#